data_AF-A0A4Q2RHC8-F1
#
_entry.id   AF-A0A4Q2RHC8-F1
#
_cell.length_a   1.000
_cell.length_b   1.000
_cell.length_c   1.000
_cell.angle_alpha   90.00
_cell.angle_beta   90.00
_cell.angle_gamma   90.00
#
_symmetry.space_group_name_H-M   'P 1'
#
loop_
_entity.id
_entity.type
_entity.pdbx_description
1 polymer ?
#
loop_
_entity_poly.entity_id
_entity_poly.type
_entity_poly.pdbx_seq_one_letter_code
_entity_poly.pdbx_strand_id
1 'polypeptide(L)'
;MAATSHEKVTLTLAPQLLTLSAVFLLACISPGPDFTAVTSNALADRLRGLGVAVGVAVACTIWATLAMFGLGLLLTKIAWLHEAVRLGGAAYLHYLGVKMLLGARHPPAGMQVEATRNA
;
A
#
# COMPACT_ATOMS: atom_id res chain seq x y z
N MET A 1 -16.36 -8.46 -42.68
CA MET A 1 -16.76 -7.68 -41.48
C MET A 1 -16.09 -8.24 -40.21
N ALA A 2 -14.76 -8.40 -40.23
CA ALA A 2 -13.96 -8.94 -39.10
C ALA A 2 -12.71 -8.08 -38.78
N ALA A 3 -12.33 -7.14 -39.65
CA ALA A 3 -11.16 -6.29 -39.48
C ALA A 3 -11.36 -5.15 -38.45
N THR A 4 -12.60 -4.84 -38.06
CA THR A 4 -12.91 -3.70 -37.18
C THR A 4 -12.82 -4.00 -35.69
N SER A 5 -12.69 -5.27 -35.28
CA SER A 5 -12.66 -5.64 -33.85
C SER A 5 -11.26 -5.50 -33.25
N HIS A 6 -10.21 -5.86 -33.98
CA HIS A 6 -8.83 -5.75 -33.50
C HIS A 6 -8.38 -4.31 -33.34
N GLU A 7 -8.77 -3.42 -34.26
CA GLU A 7 -8.45 -1.99 -34.20
C GLU A 7 -9.14 -1.30 -33.00
N LYS A 8 -10.39 -1.65 -32.71
CA LYS A 8 -11.09 -1.12 -31.53
C LYS A 8 -10.41 -1.57 -30.24
N VAL A 9 -10.01 -2.85 -30.16
CA VAL A 9 -9.34 -3.39 -28.96
C VAL A 9 -8.01 -2.68 -28.73
N THR A 10 -7.18 -2.49 -29.75
CA THR A 10 -5.89 -1.77 -29.59
C THR A 10 -6.09 -0.30 -29.23
N LEU A 11 -7.07 0.38 -29.82
CA LEU A 11 -7.43 1.76 -29.49
C LEU A 11 -7.98 1.91 -28.05
N THR A 12 -8.60 0.88 -27.49
CA THR A 12 -9.00 0.79 -26.07
C THR A 12 -8.07 -0.06 -25.20
N LEU A 13 -6.84 -0.34 -25.60
CA LEU A 13 -5.88 -1.01 -24.71
C LEU A 13 -4.66 -0.12 -24.51
N ALA A 14 -4.23 0.58 -25.55
CA ALA A 14 -3.15 1.54 -25.49
C ALA A 14 -3.36 2.62 -24.40
N PRO A 15 -4.50 3.35 -24.34
CA PRO A 15 -4.69 4.36 -23.30
C PRO A 15 -4.91 3.76 -21.91
N GLN A 16 -5.49 2.56 -21.78
CA GLN A 16 -5.68 1.86 -20.51
C GLN A 16 -4.34 1.43 -19.91
N LEU A 17 -3.48 0.79 -20.69
CA LEU A 17 -2.15 0.40 -20.26
C LEU A 17 -1.30 1.62 -19.91
N LEU A 18 -1.41 2.70 -20.69
CA LEU A 18 -0.74 3.96 -20.41
C LEU A 18 -1.21 4.57 -19.07
N THR A 19 -2.52 4.63 -18.85
CA THR A 19 -3.11 5.17 -17.62
C THR A 19 -2.71 4.32 -16.41
N LEU A 20 -2.81 2.99 -16.52
CA LEU A 20 -2.43 2.08 -15.44
C LEU A 20 -0.94 2.20 -15.12
N SER A 21 -0.08 2.23 -16.13
CA SER A 21 1.37 2.44 -15.94
C SER A 21 1.67 3.78 -15.28
N ALA A 22 1.01 4.86 -15.69
CA ALA A 22 1.19 6.18 -15.10
C ALA A 22 0.79 6.21 -13.61
N VAL A 23 -0.36 5.61 -13.26
CA VAL A 23 -0.81 5.50 -11.87
C VAL A 23 0.17 4.67 -11.03
N PHE A 24 0.67 3.55 -11.56
CA PHE A 24 1.67 2.74 -10.87
C PHE A 24 2.99 3.49 -10.67
N LEU A 25 3.45 4.27 -11.66
CA LEU A 25 4.64 5.11 -11.50
C LEU A 25 4.46 6.16 -10.40
N LEU A 26 3.31 6.84 -10.36
CA LEU A 26 2.99 7.79 -9.29
C LEU A 26 2.93 7.10 -7.92
N ALA A 27 2.38 5.88 -7.85
CA ALA A 27 2.33 5.08 -6.63
C ALA A 27 3.74 4.67 -6.16
N CYS A 28 4.64 4.27 -7.07
CA CYS A 28 6.03 3.93 -6.75
C CYS A 28 6.84 5.13 -6.24
N ILE A 29 6.53 6.34 -6.72
CA ILE A 29 7.18 7.59 -6.25
C ILE A 29 6.70 7.98 -4.85
N SER A 30 5.48 7.59 -4.46
CA SER A 30 4.93 7.89 -3.13
C SER A 30 5.53 6.92 -2.10
N PRO A 31 6.48 7.34 -1.24
CA PRO A 31 6.95 6.48 -0.17
C PRO A 31 5.77 6.14 0.74
N GLY A 32 5.30 4.91 0.63
CA GLY A 32 4.12 4.45 1.36
C GLY A 32 4.34 4.35 2.87
N PRO A 33 3.27 4.06 3.62
CA PRO A 33 3.37 3.82 5.07
C PRO A 33 4.30 2.65 5.40
N ASP A 34 4.36 1.63 4.54
CA ASP A 34 5.22 0.45 4.72
C ASP A 34 6.70 0.81 4.66
N PHE A 35 7.12 1.59 3.65
CA PHE A 35 8.50 2.04 3.51
C PHE A 35 8.90 2.91 4.70
N THR A 36 8.03 3.87 5.07
CA THR A 36 8.26 4.75 6.21
C THR A 36 8.43 3.95 7.51
N ALA A 37 7.58 2.95 7.76
CA ALA A 37 7.66 2.09 8.93
C ALA A 37 8.93 1.23 8.95
N VAL A 38 9.32 0.64 7.83
CA VAL A 38 10.56 -0.15 7.74
C VAL A 38 11.77 0.75 7.99
N THR A 39 11.86 1.89 7.32
CA THR A 39 13.00 2.82 7.45
C THR A 39 13.09 3.39 8.87
N SER A 40 11.97 3.80 9.48
CA SER A 40 11.98 4.34 10.86
C SER A 40 12.42 3.29 11.89
N ASN A 41 11.99 2.04 11.72
CA ASN A 41 12.40 0.95 12.62
C ASN A 41 13.83 0.49 12.35
N ALA A 42 14.28 0.47 11.10
CA ALA A 42 15.66 0.12 10.73
C ALA A 42 16.68 1.16 11.22
N LEU A 43 16.30 2.46 11.23
CA LEU A 43 17.11 3.54 11.81
C LEU A 43 17.20 3.43 13.34
N ALA A 44 16.17 2.91 14.01
CA ALA A 44 16.18 2.72 15.47
C ALA A 44 16.96 1.46 15.90
N ASP A 45 16.75 0.34 15.20
CA ASP A 45 17.46 -0.92 15.44
C ASP A 45 17.37 -1.81 14.19
N ARG A 46 18.52 -2.30 13.73
CA ARG A 46 18.61 -3.13 12.52
C ARG A 46 17.79 -4.41 12.61
N LEU A 47 17.70 -5.06 13.78
CA LEU A 47 16.90 -6.27 13.97
C LEU A 47 15.40 -5.96 13.97
N ARG A 48 15.00 -4.83 14.55
CA ARG A 48 13.60 -4.38 14.53
C ARG A 48 13.15 -4.02 13.12
N GLY A 49 13.99 -3.30 12.36
CA GLY A 49 13.75 -3.02 10.94
C GLY A 49 13.61 -4.28 10.09
N LEU A 50 14.46 -5.30 10.32
CA LEU A 50 14.36 -6.58 9.64
C LEU A 50 13.05 -7.31 9.94
N GLY A 51 12.61 -7.31 11.21
CA GLY A 51 11.32 -7.89 11.61
C GLY A 51 10.14 -7.24 10.90
N VAL A 52 10.12 -5.90 10.81
CA VAL A 52 9.07 -5.17 10.06
C VAL A 52 9.13 -5.49 8.57
N ALA A 53 10.32 -5.51 7.97
CA ALA A 53 10.49 -5.81 6.54
C ALA A 53 10.03 -7.23 6.18
N VAL A 54 10.36 -8.23 7.01
CA VAL A 54 9.89 -9.61 6.83
C VAL A 54 8.37 -9.69 6.96
N GLY A 55 7.79 -9.00 7.94
CA GLY A 55 6.33 -8.93 8.10
C GLY A 55 5.64 -8.38 6.85
N VAL A 56 6.14 -7.28 6.30
CA VAL A 56 5.64 -6.68 5.05
C VAL A 56 5.78 -7.66 3.88
N ALA A 57 6.94 -8.33 3.74
CA ALA A 57 7.16 -9.30 2.68
C ALA A 57 6.19 -10.50 2.75
N VAL A 58 5.94 -11.03 3.95
CA VAL A 58 4.98 -12.12 4.17
C VAL A 58 3.56 -11.65 3.84
N ALA A 59 3.17 -10.45 4.29
CA ALA A 59 1.86 -9.88 3.99
C ALA A 59 1.64 -9.71 2.47
N CYS A 60 2.63 -9.16 1.75
CA CYS A 60 2.58 -9.03 0.29
C CYS A 60 2.47 -10.38 -0.43
N THR A 61 3.18 -11.40 0.07
CA THR A 61 3.14 -12.77 -0.49
C THR A 61 1.77 -13.41 -0.31
N ILE A 62 1.20 -13.30 0.89
CA ILE A 62 -0.15 -13.77 1.19
C ILE A 62 -1.15 -13.04 0.30
N TRP A 63 -1.07 -11.71 0.21
CA TRP A 63 -1.95 -10.90 -0.63
C TRP A 63 -1.89 -11.30 -2.12
N ALA A 64 -0.68 -11.46 -2.67
CA ALA A 64 -0.49 -11.87 -4.06
C ALA A 64 -1.06 -13.27 -4.32
N THR A 65 -0.89 -14.19 -3.37
CA THR A 65 -1.45 -15.54 -3.43
C THR A 65 -2.97 -15.48 -3.41
N LEU A 66 -3.57 -14.73 -2.48
CA LEU A 66 -5.01 -14.50 -2.42
C LEU A 66 -5.57 -13.91 -3.73
N ALA A 67 -4.84 -12.98 -4.35
CA ALA A 67 -5.21 -12.39 -5.64
C ALA A 67 -5.19 -13.43 -6.77
N MET A 68 -4.15 -14.26 -6.84
CA MET A 68 -4.03 -15.35 -7.82
C MET A 68 -5.13 -16.41 -7.65
N PHE A 69 -5.49 -16.73 -6.40
CA PHE A 69 -6.59 -17.66 -6.09
C PHE A 69 -7.99 -17.09 -6.39
N GLY A 70 -8.08 -15.86 -6.91
CA GLY A 70 -9.35 -15.30 -7.38
C GLY A 70 -10.24 -14.79 -6.26
N LEU A 71 -9.66 -14.38 -5.11
CA LEU A 71 -10.44 -13.77 -4.02
C LEU A 71 -11.23 -12.55 -4.53
N GLY A 72 -10.71 -11.81 -5.51
CA GLY A 72 -11.43 -10.73 -6.20
C GLY A 72 -12.71 -11.17 -6.94
N LEU A 73 -12.76 -12.40 -7.46
CA LEU A 73 -13.98 -12.97 -8.02
C LEU A 73 -15.00 -13.33 -6.94
N LEU A 74 -14.54 -13.70 -5.74
CA LEU A 74 -15.42 -14.01 -4.62
C LEU A 74 -16.03 -12.74 -4.01
N LEU A 75 -15.24 -11.66 -3.89
CA LEU A 75 -15.74 -10.37 -3.41
C LEU A 75 -16.72 -9.70 -4.39
N THR A 76 -16.53 -9.86 -5.71
CA THR A 76 -17.44 -9.28 -6.72
C THR A 76 -18.79 -9.97 -6.79
N LYS A 77 -18.92 -11.22 -6.33
CA LYS A 77 -20.23 -11.89 -6.20
C LYS A 77 -21.12 -11.28 -5.12
N ILE A 78 -20.55 -10.59 -4.13
CA ILE A 78 -21.28 -9.93 -3.05
C ILE A 78 -21.06 -8.42 -3.16
N ALA A 79 -21.86 -7.77 -4.01
CA ALA A 79 -21.70 -6.35 -4.36
C ALA A 79 -21.62 -5.41 -3.14
N TRP A 80 -22.42 -5.67 -2.09
CA TRP A 80 -22.40 -4.83 -0.89
C TRP A 80 -21.11 -4.98 -0.07
N LEU A 81 -20.49 -6.17 -0.08
CA LEU A 81 -19.27 -6.45 0.67
C LEU A 81 -18.07 -5.75 0.01
N HIS A 82 -18.01 -5.75 -1.32
CA HIS A 82 -16.99 -5.01 -2.06
C HIS A 82 -17.04 -3.51 -1.75
N GLU A 83 -18.23 -2.89 -1.80
CA GLU A 83 -18.37 -1.46 -1.49
C GLU A 83 -18.08 -1.16 -0.02
N ALA A 84 -18.53 -2.00 0.92
CA ALA A 84 -18.24 -1.82 2.35
C ALA A 84 -16.73 -1.87 2.64
N VAL A 85 -16.02 -2.85 2.06
CA VAL A 85 -14.56 -2.96 2.21
C VAL A 85 -13.84 -1.80 1.54
N ARG A 86 -14.29 -1.36 0.36
CA ARG A 86 -13.72 -0.22 -0.37
C ARG A 86 -13.88 1.09 0.40
N LEU A 87 -15.09 1.37 0.90
CA LEU A 87 -15.37 2.56 1.71
C LEU A 87 -14.67 2.50 3.07
N GLY A 88 -14.65 1.34 3.72
CA GLY A 88 -13.94 1.12 4.98
C GLY A 88 -12.43 1.32 4.84
N GLY A 89 -11.84 0.75 3.78
CA GLY A 89 -10.42 0.93 3.46
C GLY A 89 -10.07 2.39 3.15
N ALA A 90 -10.91 3.09 2.40
CA ALA A 90 -10.74 4.52 2.13
C ALA A 90 -10.79 5.36 3.41
N ALA A 91 -11.77 5.10 4.29
CA ALA A 91 -11.88 5.79 5.58
C ALA A 91 -10.67 5.51 6.49
N TYR A 92 -10.20 4.26 6.53
CA TYR A 92 -9.03 3.88 7.32
C TYR A 92 -7.75 4.57 6.81
N LEU A 93 -7.54 4.62 5.50
CA LEU A 93 -6.42 5.35 4.90
C LEU A 93 -6.49 6.86 5.18
N HIS A 94 -7.69 7.45 5.12
CA HIS A 94 -7.89 8.85 5.46
C HIS A 94 -7.51 9.13 6.92
N TYR A 95 -7.96 8.29 7.84
CA TYR A 95 -7.59 8.36 9.26
C TYR A 95 -6.08 8.20 9.48
N LEU A 96 -5.45 7.22 8.81
CA LEU A 96 -4.01 6.97 8.96
C LEU A 96 -3.18 8.14 8.42
N GLY A 97 -3.56 8.71 7.27
CA GLY A 97 -2.93 9.89 6.71
C GLY A 97 -3.01 11.10 7.64
N VAL A 98 -4.20 11.39 8.19
CA VAL A 98 -4.39 12.47 9.16
C VAL A 98 -3.57 12.23 10.43
N LYS A 99 -3.54 10.99 10.94
CA LYS A 99 -2.75 10.61 12.11
C LYS A 99 -1.24 10.81 11.88
N MET A 100 -0.73 10.48 10.69
CA MET A 100 0.69 10.71 10.34
C MET A 100 1.01 12.22 10.26
N LEU A 101 0.14 13.03 9.65
CA LEU A 101 0.28 14.49 9.59
C LEU A 101 0.30 15.14 10.99
N LEU A 102 -0.56 14.67 11.89
CA LEU A 102 -0.61 15.14 13.27
C LEU A 102 0.57 14.63 14.11
N GLY A 103 0.98 13.38 13.90
CA GLY A 103 2.08 12.72 14.62
C GLY A 103 3.48 13.19 14.23
N ALA A 104 3.65 13.73 13.02
CA ALA A 104 4.92 14.32 12.56
C ALA A 104 5.40 15.50 13.42
N ARG A 105 4.53 16.06 14.29
CA ARG A 105 4.87 17.13 15.23
C ARG A 105 5.44 16.64 16.56
N HIS A 106 5.36 15.34 16.86
CA HIS A 106 5.93 14.76 18.08
C HIS A 106 7.25 14.04 17.77
N PRO A 107 8.38 14.47 18.37
CA PRO A 107 9.66 13.78 18.22
C PRO A 107 9.54 12.32 18.67
N PRO A 108 10.23 11.37 18.00
CA PRO A 108 10.17 9.97 18.38
C PRO A 108 10.69 9.78 19.82
N ALA A 109 9.85 9.15 20.65
CA ALA A 109 10.09 8.89 22.08
C ALA A 109 11.38 8.11 22.38
N GLY A 110 12.04 7.54 21.37
CA GLY A 110 13.34 6.87 21.49
C GLY A 110 14.50 7.80 21.86
N MET A 111 14.39 9.12 21.60
CA MET A 111 15.44 10.08 21.97
C MET A 111 15.46 10.43 23.46
N GLN A 112 14.36 10.15 24.20
CA GLN A 112 14.30 10.46 25.63
C GLN A 112 14.87 9.35 26.53
N VAL A 113 14.82 8.09 26.09
CA VAL A 113 15.36 6.95 26.88
C VAL A 113 16.89 7.01 26.95
N GLU A 114 17.56 7.55 25.93
CA GLU A 114 19.02 7.70 25.92
C GLU A 114 19.48 8.94 26.70
N ALA A 115 18.66 9.99 26.76
CA ALA A 115 18.95 11.18 27.56
C ALA A 115 18.83 10.94 29.08
N THR A 116 17.96 10.02 29.53
CA THR A 116 17.82 9.67 30.96
C THR A 116 18.75 8.55 31.43
N ARG A 117 19.42 7.82 30.52
CA ARG A 117 20.38 6.76 30.88
C ARG A 117 21.79 7.29 31.13
N ASN A 118 22.09 8.51 30.66
CA ASN A 118 23.41 9.13 30.74
C ASN A 118 23.45 10.33 31.71
N ALA A 119 22.48 10.44 32.62
CA ALA A 119 22.39 11.47 33.66
C ALA A 119 22.51 10.84 35.06
#